data_AF-A0A847F800-F1
#
_entry.id   AF-A0A847F800-F1
#
_cell.length_a   1.000
_cell.length_b   1.000
_cell.length_c   1.000
_cell.angle_alpha   90.00
_cell.angle_beta   90.00
_cell.angle_gamma   90.00
#
_symmetry.space_group_name_H-M   'P 1'
#
loop_
_entity.id
_entity.type
_entity.pdbx_description
1 polymer ?
#
loop_
_entity_poly.entity_id
_entity_poly.type
_entity_poly.pdbx_seq_one_letter_code
_entity_poly.pdbx_strand_id
1 'polypeptide(L)'
;DHGELVEAATLRYARLFGSRSEKLARLAERRPVFQRFRTEEPHLVFEPARERSGFPPDWIALDEWMPYHQEGIQTNRDQAIIAPDVDTLRERMKRFAEGVDDPALERARTPSGHYDPARAREAIASLIARGELEQYIFPIAYRPFDDRVFLAHPSVCHRPRKRLLESGEHSEFILVSVRKDRGIAAYRHFAITRFIPDNSYLSPRSSCRSRAFPIKDPVGNANFSATCVEAVESIVGERVSAEELACYLVSYLASERYQDRFADSLRHDYPKIPLPRGRENFQQRVSIGERIKEGFFAPQPLDMEWTLGHHPLKAKSAVLELAHRECDAYFESEWGSLLEDQPPESAT
;
A
#
# COMPACT_ATOMS: atom_id res chain seq x y z
N ASP A 1 29.28 18.44 15.35
CA ASP A 1 29.95 17.27 14.74
C ASP A 1 30.81 16.57 15.77
N HIS A 2 30.30 15.48 16.35
CA HIS A 2 31.02 14.70 17.36
C HIS A 2 30.98 13.22 16.99
N GLY A 3 31.88 12.83 16.08
CA GLY A 3 32.13 11.44 15.72
C GLY A 3 32.75 11.32 14.35
N GLU A 4 33.96 10.79 14.29
CA GLU A 4 34.58 10.30 13.06
C GLU A 4 34.12 8.85 12.85
N LEU A 5 33.79 8.47 11.62
CA LEU A 5 33.35 7.10 11.32
C LEU A 5 34.59 6.18 11.34
N VAL A 6 34.82 5.54 12.48
CA VAL A 6 35.99 4.69 12.71
C VAL A 6 35.75 3.31 12.07
N GLU A 7 36.13 3.17 10.80
CA GLU A 7 36.13 1.94 9.97
C GLU A 7 34.79 1.19 9.77
N ALA A 8 34.53 0.80 8.52
CA ALA A 8 33.40 -0.08 8.18
C ALA A 8 33.64 -1.50 8.74
N ALA A 9 32.73 -1.99 9.59
CA ALA A 9 32.82 -3.33 10.16
C ALA A 9 32.52 -4.41 9.12
N THR A 10 33.36 -5.45 9.06
CA THR A 10 33.10 -6.64 8.22
C THR A 10 32.14 -7.58 8.93
N LEU A 11 30.99 -7.85 8.33
CA LEU A 11 30.00 -8.77 8.88
C LEU A 11 30.26 -10.21 8.44
N ARG A 12 29.89 -11.16 9.31
CA ARG A 12 29.87 -12.60 9.03
C ARG A 12 28.45 -13.09 9.14
N TYR A 13 27.87 -13.51 8.03
CA TYR A 13 26.48 -13.95 7.97
C TYR A 13 26.35 -15.41 7.55
N ALA A 14 25.41 -16.12 8.17
CA ALA A 14 24.97 -17.43 7.72
C ALA A 14 23.47 -17.58 8.00
N ARG A 15 22.72 -18.06 7.01
CA ARG A 15 21.29 -18.38 7.14
C ARG A 15 21.06 -19.87 6.93
N LEU A 16 20.30 -20.48 7.85
CA LEU A 16 19.89 -21.87 7.75
C LEU A 16 18.44 -21.95 7.27
N PHE A 17 18.20 -22.80 6.29
CA PHE A 17 16.87 -23.06 5.73
C PHE A 17 16.39 -24.47 6.11
N GLY A 18 15.09 -24.73 5.92
CA GLY A 18 14.45 -26.00 6.24
C GLY A 18 13.57 -25.95 7.49
N SER A 19 13.02 -27.11 7.83
CA SER A 19 12.25 -27.38 9.04
C SER A 19 13.10 -27.18 10.29
N ARG A 20 12.43 -27.12 11.45
CA ARG A 20 13.11 -27.03 12.75
C ARG A 20 14.11 -28.18 12.94
N SER A 21 13.71 -29.40 12.61
CA SER A 21 14.53 -30.61 12.79
C SER A 21 15.79 -30.57 11.92
N GLU A 22 15.66 -30.21 10.64
CA GLU A 22 16.81 -30.08 9.73
C GLU A 22 17.78 -28.99 10.18
N LYS A 23 17.27 -27.86 10.67
CA LYS A 23 18.11 -26.77 11.21
C LYS A 23 18.88 -27.22 12.44
N LEU A 24 18.24 -27.94 13.37
CA LEU A 24 18.89 -28.47 14.57
C LEU A 24 19.94 -29.52 14.24
N ALA A 25 19.66 -30.44 13.32
CA ALA A 25 20.63 -31.44 12.86
C ALA A 25 21.87 -30.76 12.24
N ARG A 26 21.67 -29.78 11.35
CA ARG A 26 22.78 -29.02 10.74
C ARG A 26 23.63 -28.30 11.79
N LEU A 27 23.02 -27.70 12.81
CA LEU A 27 23.73 -27.03 13.89
C LEU A 27 24.51 -27.99 14.79
N ALA A 28 24.00 -29.21 14.99
CA ALA A 28 24.65 -30.25 15.78
C ALA A 28 25.87 -30.83 15.04
N GLU A 29 25.76 -31.02 13.72
CA GLU A 29 26.80 -31.67 12.91
C GLU A 29 27.90 -30.70 12.44
N ARG A 30 27.57 -29.44 12.13
CA ARG A 30 28.51 -28.50 11.51
C ARG A 30 28.27 -27.05 11.93
N ARG A 31 29.36 -26.28 11.98
CA ARG A 31 29.25 -24.81 12.05
C ARG A 31 28.73 -24.27 10.70
N PRO A 32 27.81 -23.29 10.70
CA PRO A 32 27.37 -22.65 9.47
C PRO A 32 28.56 -22.05 8.71
N VAL A 33 28.52 -22.15 7.38
CA VAL A 33 29.49 -21.46 6.52
C VAL A 33 29.10 -19.99 6.48
N PHE A 34 30.01 -19.13 6.94
CA PHE A 34 29.77 -17.70 6.99
C PHE A 34 30.25 -17.02 5.71
N GLN A 35 29.38 -16.23 5.10
CA GLN A 35 29.76 -15.26 4.08
C GLN A 35 30.21 -13.95 4.75
N ARG A 36 31.27 -13.34 4.21
CA ARG A 36 31.70 -11.99 4.59
C ARG A 36 31.21 -10.99 3.57
N PHE A 37 30.72 -9.85 4.04
CA PHE A 37 30.31 -8.74 3.20
C PHE A 37 30.39 -7.43 4.01
N ARG A 38 30.37 -6.30 3.29
CA ARG A 38 30.26 -4.96 3.87
C ARG A 38 28.84 -4.47 3.70
N THR A 39 28.37 -3.69 4.67
CA THR A 39 27.07 -3.02 4.57
C THR A 39 27.18 -1.80 3.68
N GLU A 40 26.17 -1.57 2.86
CA GLU A 40 26.09 -0.39 1.99
C GLU A 40 24.99 0.55 2.50
N GLU A 41 25.23 1.85 2.39
CA GLU A 41 24.22 2.88 2.66
C GLU A 41 23.12 2.84 1.58
N PRO A 42 21.88 3.23 1.92
CA PRO A 42 21.44 3.88 3.16
C PRO A 42 20.92 2.91 4.23
N HIS A 43 20.69 1.64 3.90
CA HIS A 43 19.97 0.71 4.78
C HIS A 43 20.88 -0.09 5.71
N LEU A 44 22.17 -0.20 5.39
CA LEU A 44 23.18 -0.92 6.16
C LEU A 44 22.73 -2.35 6.56
N VAL A 45 22.18 -3.08 5.59
CA VAL A 45 21.54 -4.39 5.84
C VAL A 45 22.52 -5.45 6.35
N PHE A 46 22.09 -6.29 7.29
CA PHE A 46 22.90 -7.36 7.89
C PHE A 46 22.74 -8.72 7.20
N GLU A 47 22.31 -8.71 5.95
CA GLU A 47 22.35 -9.88 5.08
C GLU A 47 23.03 -9.53 3.76
N PRO A 48 23.70 -10.49 3.09
CA PRO A 48 24.27 -10.27 1.78
C PRO A 48 23.11 -10.05 0.80
N ALA A 49 22.75 -8.79 0.60
CA ALA A 49 21.88 -8.41 -0.49
C ALA A 49 22.70 -8.45 -1.78
N ARG A 50 22.14 -9.03 -2.84
CA ARG A 50 22.42 -8.51 -4.18
C ARG A 50 21.53 -7.28 -4.30
N GLU A 51 21.86 -6.18 -3.62
CA GLU A 51 21.11 -4.95 -3.88
C GLU A 51 21.35 -4.62 -5.36
N ARG A 52 20.33 -4.87 -6.20
CA ARG A 52 20.27 -4.19 -7.48
C ARG A 52 20.29 -2.70 -7.15
N SER A 53 21.11 -1.92 -7.85
CA SER A 53 21.30 -0.50 -7.53
C SER A 53 19.96 0.17 -7.23
N GLY A 54 19.91 0.92 -6.13
CA GLY A 54 18.68 1.55 -5.65
C GLY A 54 18.10 2.53 -6.68
N PHE A 55 17.02 3.19 -6.30
CA PHE A 55 16.45 4.25 -7.14
C PHE A 55 17.52 5.30 -7.50
N PRO A 56 17.51 5.83 -8.73
CA PRO A 56 18.31 6.99 -9.07
C PRO A 56 18.09 8.14 -8.06
N PRO A 57 19.14 8.91 -7.73
CA PRO A 57 19.11 9.86 -6.62
C PRO A 57 18.14 11.04 -6.85
N ASP A 58 17.82 11.33 -8.10
CA ASP A 58 16.89 12.38 -8.53
C ASP A 58 15.41 11.94 -8.53
N TRP A 59 15.13 10.67 -8.21
CA TRP A 59 13.76 10.19 -8.10
C TRP A 59 13.16 10.55 -6.74
N ILE A 60 11.90 10.97 -6.75
CA ILE A 60 11.20 11.55 -5.60
C ILE A 60 10.29 10.48 -4.97
N ALA A 61 10.30 10.33 -3.64
CA ALA A 61 9.48 9.32 -2.97
C ALA A 61 7.98 9.65 -3.04
N LEU A 62 7.12 8.62 -3.05
CA LEU A 62 5.67 8.76 -3.17
C LEU A 62 5.07 9.65 -2.06
N ASP A 63 5.60 9.58 -0.84
CA ASP A 63 5.17 10.42 0.28
C ASP A 63 5.69 11.86 0.20
N GLU A 64 6.73 12.11 -0.57
CA GLU A 64 7.18 13.47 -0.91
C GLU A 64 6.32 14.07 -2.02
N TRP A 65 5.90 13.26 -3.00
CA TRP A 65 4.90 13.66 -4.00
C TRP A 65 3.55 13.99 -3.34
N MET A 66 3.07 13.11 -2.46
CA MET A 66 1.74 13.17 -1.84
C MET A 66 1.85 13.22 -0.30
N PRO A 67 2.03 14.43 0.28
CA PRO A 67 2.40 14.60 1.67
C PRO A 67 1.32 14.15 2.66
N TYR A 68 0.03 14.29 2.30
CA TYR A 68 -1.06 13.77 3.11
C TYR A 68 -1.31 12.29 2.80
N HIS A 69 -0.87 11.41 3.69
CA HIS A 69 -1.13 9.98 3.56
C HIS A 69 -1.24 9.32 4.92
N GLN A 70 -2.01 8.24 5.02
CA GLN A 70 -2.17 7.50 6.28
C GLN A 70 -2.33 6.01 6.03
N GLU A 71 -2.00 5.20 7.04
CA GLU A 71 -2.45 3.81 7.06
C GLU A 71 -3.98 3.75 7.01
N GLY A 72 -4.49 2.73 6.32
CA GLY A 72 -5.92 2.49 6.20
C GLY A 72 -6.66 2.32 7.53
N ILE A 73 -7.98 2.15 7.40
CA ILE A 73 -8.89 1.93 8.52
C ILE A 73 -8.46 0.68 9.31
N GLN A 74 -8.61 0.70 10.63
CA GLN A 74 -8.31 -0.45 11.49
C GLN A 74 -9.47 -0.67 12.44
N THR A 75 -10.25 -1.73 12.23
CA THR A 75 -11.44 -1.96 13.06
C THR A 75 -11.10 -2.77 14.31
N ASN A 76 -10.17 -3.73 14.21
CA ASN A 76 -9.94 -4.87 15.12
C ASN A 76 -11.16 -5.79 15.35
N ARG A 77 -12.27 -5.53 14.67
CA ARG A 77 -13.59 -6.16 14.86
C ARG A 77 -14.32 -6.29 13.53
N ASP A 78 -13.59 -6.65 12.47
CA ASP A 78 -14.10 -6.67 11.07
C ASP A 78 -15.45 -7.40 10.97
N GLN A 79 -15.55 -8.60 11.54
CA GLN A 79 -16.79 -9.38 11.52
C GLN A 79 -17.98 -8.65 12.13
N ALA A 80 -17.77 -7.82 13.16
CA ALA A 80 -18.84 -7.09 13.81
C ALA A 80 -19.22 -5.84 13.01
N ILE A 81 -18.24 -5.08 12.53
CA ILE A 81 -18.50 -3.71 12.04
C ILE A 81 -18.22 -3.49 10.57
N ILE A 82 -17.91 -4.53 9.80
CA ILE A 82 -17.84 -4.53 8.33
C ILE A 82 -18.91 -5.48 7.79
N ALA A 83 -19.66 -5.04 6.78
CA ALA A 83 -20.72 -5.84 6.15
C ALA A 83 -20.76 -5.60 4.63
N PRO A 84 -21.34 -6.53 3.84
CA PRO A 84 -21.49 -6.34 2.40
C PRO A 84 -22.33 -5.10 2.05
N ASP A 85 -23.33 -4.78 2.87
CA ASP A 85 -24.27 -3.69 2.64
C ASP A 85 -24.74 -3.05 3.95
N VAL A 86 -25.35 -1.87 3.82
CA VAL A 86 -25.83 -1.05 4.93
C VAL A 86 -26.90 -1.76 5.75
N ASP A 87 -27.81 -2.49 5.10
CA ASP A 87 -28.93 -3.17 5.79
C ASP A 87 -28.41 -4.27 6.72
N THR A 88 -27.46 -5.07 6.22
CA THR A 88 -26.77 -6.10 6.98
C THR A 88 -26.01 -5.51 8.17
N LEU A 89 -25.28 -4.39 7.97
CA LEU A 89 -24.58 -3.72 9.06
C LEU A 89 -25.55 -3.16 10.11
N ARG A 90 -26.61 -2.51 9.66
CA ARG A 90 -27.63 -1.90 10.51
C ARG A 90 -28.30 -2.95 11.39
N GLU A 91 -28.74 -4.05 10.80
CA GLU A 91 -29.38 -5.14 11.55
C GLU A 91 -28.43 -5.73 12.59
N ARG A 92 -27.16 -5.96 12.21
CA ARG A 92 -26.15 -6.45 13.14
C ARG A 92 -25.89 -5.46 14.29
N MET A 93 -25.90 -4.16 14.03
CA MET A 93 -25.74 -3.13 15.07
C MET A 93 -26.95 -3.02 15.99
N LYS A 94 -28.17 -3.28 15.50
CA LYS A 94 -29.37 -3.42 16.36
C LYS A 94 -29.24 -4.61 17.31
N ARG A 95 -28.87 -5.78 16.78
CA ARG A 95 -28.61 -6.98 17.60
C ARG A 95 -27.52 -6.74 18.64
N PHE A 96 -26.48 -5.98 18.29
CA PHE A 96 -25.44 -5.59 19.24
C PHE A 96 -25.99 -4.71 20.37
N ALA A 97 -26.76 -3.67 20.04
CA ALA A 97 -27.41 -2.78 21.00
C ALA A 97 -28.35 -3.53 21.96
N GLU A 98 -29.15 -4.45 21.43
CA GLU A 98 -30.12 -5.26 22.17
C GLU A 98 -29.47 -6.38 23.00
N GLY A 99 -28.17 -6.67 22.75
CA GLY A 99 -27.47 -7.76 23.43
C GLY A 99 -27.83 -9.15 22.91
N VAL A 100 -28.50 -9.25 21.75
CA VAL A 100 -28.91 -10.52 21.12
C VAL A 100 -27.69 -11.28 20.59
N ASP A 101 -27.58 -12.56 20.87
CA ASP A 101 -26.44 -13.37 20.44
C ASP A 101 -26.28 -13.41 18.91
N ASP A 102 -25.05 -13.22 18.45
CA ASP A 102 -24.66 -13.22 17.05
C ASP A 102 -23.17 -13.59 16.96
N PRO A 103 -22.78 -14.65 16.22
CA PRO A 103 -21.38 -15.04 16.07
C PRO A 103 -20.49 -13.90 15.53
N ALA A 104 -21.03 -13.03 14.68
CA ALA A 104 -20.29 -11.90 14.13
C ALA A 104 -19.93 -10.85 15.21
N LEU A 105 -20.61 -10.87 16.36
CA LEU A 105 -20.42 -9.94 17.47
C LEU A 105 -19.52 -10.45 18.59
N GLU A 106 -19.02 -11.69 18.53
CA GLU A 106 -18.20 -12.28 19.60
C GLU A 106 -17.00 -11.39 19.98
N ARG A 107 -16.25 -10.91 18.99
CA ARG A 107 -15.13 -9.98 19.22
C ARG A 107 -15.56 -8.60 19.72
N ALA A 108 -16.75 -8.13 19.36
CA ALA A 108 -17.30 -6.89 19.89
C ALA A 108 -17.81 -7.03 21.33
N ARG A 109 -18.09 -8.26 21.79
CA ARG A 109 -18.47 -8.54 23.19
C ARG A 109 -17.27 -8.83 24.09
N THR A 110 -16.09 -9.02 23.50
CA THR A 110 -14.88 -9.38 24.23
C THR A 110 -14.08 -8.13 24.62
N PRO A 111 -13.84 -7.87 25.91
CA PRO A 111 -13.07 -6.71 26.35
C PRO A 111 -11.58 -6.84 25.98
N SER A 112 -10.90 -5.71 25.83
CA SER A 112 -9.44 -5.65 25.67
C SER A 112 -8.87 -4.40 26.34
N GLY A 113 -7.54 -4.29 26.46
CA GLY A 113 -6.91 -3.19 27.20
C GLY A 113 -7.26 -1.77 26.72
N HIS A 114 -7.76 -1.63 25.49
CA HIS A 114 -8.20 -0.34 24.92
C HIS A 114 -9.65 -0.39 24.42
N TYR A 115 -10.48 -1.31 24.93
CA TYR A 115 -11.85 -1.48 24.48
C TYR A 115 -12.79 -1.97 25.57
N ASP A 116 -13.90 -1.26 25.72
CA ASP A 116 -15.01 -1.58 26.61
C ASP A 116 -16.26 -1.94 25.78
N PRO A 117 -16.66 -3.23 25.75
CA PRO A 117 -17.87 -3.69 25.06
C PRO A 117 -19.16 -3.04 25.56
N ALA A 118 -19.29 -2.76 26.86
CA ALA A 118 -20.50 -2.19 27.43
C ALA A 118 -20.66 -0.74 26.97
N ARG A 119 -19.59 0.06 27.06
CA ARG A 119 -19.55 1.41 26.52
C ARG A 119 -19.79 1.44 25.01
N ALA A 120 -19.22 0.50 24.27
CA ALA A 120 -19.44 0.38 22.83
C ALA A 120 -20.92 0.15 22.52
N ARG A 121 -21.55 -0.81 23.22
CA ARG A 121 -22.96 -1.15 23.06
C ARG A 121 -23.88 0.03 23.38
N GLU A 122 -23.64 0.72 24.50
CA GLU A 122 -24.41 1.91 24.88
C GLU A 122 -24.32 3.03 23.84
N ALA A 123 -23.12 3.26 23.30
CA ALA A 123 -22.94 4.23 22.22
C ALA A 123 -23.73 3.86 20.97
N ILE A 124 -23.71 2.58 20.56
CA ILE A 124 -24.49 2.12 19.39
C ILE A 124 -26.00 2.22 19.65
N ALA A 125 -26.47 1.81 20.83
CA ALA A 125 -27.88 1.96 21.21
C ALA A 125 -28.33 3.42 21.19
N SER A 126 -27.51 4.34 21.68
CA SER A 126 -27.77 5.78 21.66
C SER A 126 -27.85 6.35 20.24
N LEU A 127 -26.97 5.91 19.33
CA LEU A 127 -27.02 6.32 17.92
C LEU A 127 -28.31 5.83 17.23
N ILE A 128 -28.70 4.58 17.47
CA ILE A 128 -29.92 4.00 16.92
C ILE A 128 -31.16 4.76 17.43
N ALA A 129 -31.23 5.02 18.75
CA ALA A 129 -32.34 5.73 19.36
C ALA A 129 -32.52 7.16 18.83
N ARG A 130 -31.41 7.81 18.43
CA ARG A 130 -31.42 9.16 17.83
C ARG A 130 -31.57 9.17 16.31
N GLY A 131 -31.60 8.01 15.66
CA GLY A 131 -31.63 7.91 14.19
C GLY A 131 -30.32 8.37 13.52
N GLU A 132 -29.20 8.34 14.23
CA GLU A 132 -27.91 8.88 13.78
C GLU A 132 -26.93 7.81 13.27
N LEU A 133 -27.27 6.51 13.37
CA LEU A 133 -26.35 5.41 13.04
C LEU A 133 -25.76 5.54 11.63
N GLU A 134 -26.59 5.89 10.64
CA GLU A 134 -26.19 6.02 9.23
C GLU A 134 -25.09 7.06 9.00
N GLN A 135 -25.03 8.10 9.83
CA GLN A 135 -23.98 9.14 9.75
C GLN A 135 -22.59 8.59 10.07
N TYR A 136 -22.52 7.37 10.63
CA TYR A 136 -21.27 6.68 10.96
C TYR A 136 -21.02 5.48 10.03
N ILE A 137 -21.85 5.23 9.02
CA ILE A 137 -21.65 4.15 8.07
C ILE A 137 -21.02 4.70 6.80
N PHE A 138 -19.83 4.18 6.48
CA PHE A 138 -19.06 4.63 5.33
C PHE A 138 -18.71 3.44 4.44
N PRO A 139 -18.56 3.64 3.12
CA PRO A 139 -17.96 2.63 2.25
C PRO A 139 -16.48 2.43 2.59
N ILE A 140 -15.98 1.23 2.37
CA ILE A 140 -14.58 0.84 2.60
C ILE A 140 -14.12 -0.09 1.49
N ALA A 141 -12.92 0.16 0.97
CA ALA A 141 -12.23 -0.82 0.14
C ALA A 141 -11.62 -1.87 1.08
N TYR A 142 -12.37 -2.95 1.35
CA TYR A 142 -11.99 -3.91 2.39
C TYR A 142 -10.86 -4.81 1.90
N ARG A 143 -11.02 -5.46 0.75
CA ARG A 143 -9.99 -6.24 0.07
C ARG A 143 -10.02 -5.92 -1.43
N PRO A 144 -9.03 -6.33 -2.21
CA PRO A 144 -9.02 -6.06 -3.65
C PRO A 144 -10.32 -6.48 -4.31
N PHE A 145 -11.02 -5.52 -4.90
CA PHE A 145 -12.30 -5.72 -5.60
C PHE A 145 -13.43 -6.25 -4.70
N ASP A 146 -13.33 -6.06 -3.38
CA ASP A 146 -14.32 -6.38 -2.36
C ASP A 146 -14.60 -5.11 -1.56
N ASP A 147 -15.41 -4.24 -2.16
CA ASP A 147 -15.92 -3.04 -1.51
C ASP A 147 -17.08 -3.41 -0.58
N ARG A 148 -17.09 -2.79 0.60
CA ARG A 148 -18.04 -3.07 1.68
C ARG A 148 -18.46 -1.79 2.37
N VAL A 149 -19.26 -1.89 3.42
CA VAL A 149 -19.52 -0.80 4.35
C VAL A 149 -18.97 -1.13 5.73
N PHE A 150 -18.64 -0.09 6.50
CA PHE A 150 -18.23 -0.25 7.89
C PHE A 150 -18.75 0.85 8.80
N LEU A 151 -18.78 0.57 10.11
CA LEU A 151 -19.15 1.55 11.13
C LEU A 151 -17.92 2.30 11.66
N ALA A 152 -17.79 3.58 11.33
CA ALA A 152 -16.69 4.46 11.69
C ALA A 152 -16.86 5.14 13.08
N HIS A 153 -17.41 4.43 14.06
CA HIS A 153 -17.61 4.99 15.40
C HIS A 153 -16.45 4.63 16.36
N PRO A 154 -15.77 5.61 17.02
CA PRO A 154 -14.60 5.35 17.87
C PRO A 154 -14.84 4.43 19.06
N SER A 155 -16.08 4.26 19.50
CA SER A 155 -16.39 3.33 20.60
C SER A 155 -16.19 1.87 20.21
N VAL A 156 -16.23 1.53 18.92
CA VAL A 156 -16.14 0.14 18.43
C VAL A 156 -15.05 -0.07 17.37
N CYS A 157 -14.81 0.94 16.53
CA CYS A 157 -13.73 0.94 15.55
C CYS A 157 -12.43 1.45 16.18
N HIS A 158 -11.37 0.65 16.17
CA HIS A 158 -10.11 0.99 16.83
C HIS A 158 -9.45 2.25 16.25
N ARG A 159 -9.40 2.39 14.92
CA ARG A 159 -8.91 3.56 14.20
C ARG A 159 -9.81 3.83 12.99
N PRO A 160 -10.87 4.65 13.14
CA PRO A 160 -11.78 4.98 12.04
C PRO A 160 -11.17 5.95 11.03
N ARG A 161 -10.06 6.63 11.38
CA ARG A 161 -9.34 7.55 10.50
C ARG A 161 -10.20 8.71 9.96
N LYS A 162 -10.90 9.44 10.84
CA LYS A 162 -11.79 10.56 10.47
C LYS A 162 -11.21 11.50 9.39
N ARG A 163 -10.00 12.02 9.59
CA ARG A 163 -9.33 12.90 8.61
C ARG A 163 -9.11 12.22 7.24
N LEU A 164 -8.81 10.92 7.25
CA LEU A 164 -8.64 10.15 6.03
C LEU A 164 -9.98 9.95 5.31
N LEU A 165 -11.06 9.71 6.07
CA LEU A 165 -12.42 9.65 5.50
C LEU A 165 -12.82 10.97 4.85
N GLU A 166 -12.60 12.12 5.52
CA GLU A 166 -12.85 13.46 4.95
C GLU A 166 -12.09 13.65 3.63
N SER A 167 -10.82 13.28 3.60
CA SER A 167 -9.98 13.30 2.40
C SER A 167 -10.48 12.36 1.30
N GLY A 168 -11.01 11.19 1.67
CA GLY A 168 -11.66 10.25 0.75
C GLY A 168 -12.95 10.81 0.13
N GLU A 169 -13.77 11.54 0.88
CA GLU A 169 -14.99 12.19 0.37
C GLU A 169 -14.69 13.28 -0.67
N HIS A 170 -13.52 13.91 -0.58
CA HIS A 170 -13.08 14.92 -1.54
C HIS A 170 -12.37 14.32 -2.77
N SER A 171 -11.92 13.08 -2.69
CA SER A 171 -11.08 12.43 -3.70
C SER A 171 -11.89 11.51 -4.59
N GLU A 172 -11.75 11.65 -5.91
CA GLU A 172 -12.43 10.76 -6.87
C GLU A 172 -11.84 9.35 -6.88
N PHE A 173 -10.57 9.23 -6.49
CA PHE A 173 -9.89 7.97 -6.26
C PHE A 173 -8.72 8.15 -5.29
N ILE A 174 -8.24 7.01 -4.78
CA ILE A 174 -7.17 6.93 -3.80
C ILE A 174 -6.10 5.99 -4.33
N LEU A 175 -4.85 6.44 -4.30
CA LEU A 175 -3.72 5.54 -4.53
C LEU A 175 -3.43 4.76 -3.26
N VAL A 176 -3.16 3.47 -3.40
CA VAL A 176 -2.84 2.60 -2.28
C VAL A 176 -1.48 1.96 -2.52
N SER A 177 -0.60 2.07 -1.54
CA SER A 177 0.68 1.36 -1.55
C SER A 177 1.02 0.89 -0.14
N VAL A 178 2.25 0.45 0.07
CA VAL A 178 2.79 0.07 1.38
C VAL A 178 4.10 0.81 1.59
N ARG A 179 4.46 1.06 2.84
CA ARG A 179 5.79 1.58 3.15
C ARG A 179 6.87 0.50 3.13
N LYS A 180 6.50 -0.74 3.47
CA LYS A 180 7.44 -1.84 3.58
C LYS A 180 6.73 -3.18 3.43
N ASP A 181 7.48 -4.16 2.95
CA ASP A 181 7.09 -5.56 2.94
C ASP A 181 8.26 -6.46 3.36
N ARG A 182 7.97 -7.37 4.30
CA ARG A 182 8.92 -8.40 4.76
C ARG A 182 8.67 -9.76 4.09
N GLY A 183 7.79 -9.81 3.09
CA GLY A 183 7.53 -10.97 2.28
C GLY A 183 8.70 -11.32 1.36
N ILE A 184 8.63 -12.51 0.78
CA ILE A 184 9.57 -13.01 -0.24
C ILE A 184 8.93 -13.15 -1.62
N ALA A 185 7.62 -12.90 -1.74
CA ALA A 185 6.90 -12.92 -3.01
C ALA A 185 7.28 -11.70 -3.85
N ALA A 186 6.99 -11.72 -5.16
CA ALA A 186 7.16 -10.56 -6.03
C ALA A 186 6.44 -9.34 -5.45
N TYR A 187 7.07 -8.16 -5.54
CA TYR A 187 6.47 -6.93 -5.06
C TYR A 187 5.36 -6.52 -6.01
N ARG A 188 4.10 -6.52 -5.55
CA ARG A 188 2.91 -6.14 -6.34
C ARG A 188 1.99 -5.23 -5.52
N HIS A 189 2.55 -4.40 -4.64
CA HIS A 189 1.83 -3.66 -3.60
C HIS A 189 1.46 -2.24 -4.03
N PHE A 190 0.67 -2.15 -5.09
CA PHE A 190 0.07 -0.91 -5.58
C PHE A 190 -1.40 -1.16 -5.98
N ALA A 191 -2.30 -0.22 -5.70
CA ALA A 191 -3.68 -0.29 -6.17
C ALA A 191 -4.32 1.10 -6.29
N ILE A 192 -5.48 1.13 -6.94
CA ILE A 192 -6.36 2.30 -6.98
C ILE A 192 -7.72 1.88 -6.39
N THR A 193 -8.26 2.69 -5.50
CA THR A 193 -9.57 2.44 -4.86
C THR A 193 -10.47 3.65 -4.96
N ARG A 194 -11.79 3.41 -4.97
CA ARG A 194 -12.80 4.48 -4.86
C ARG A 194 -12.98 4.96 -3.41
N PHE A 195 -12.78 4.05 -2.47
CA PHE A 195 -13.01 4.29 -1.04
C PHE A 195 -11.73 4.11 -0.25
N ILE A 196 -11.69 4.67 0.97
CA ILE A 196 -10.56 4.50 1.87
C ILE A 196 -10.34 3.01 2.15
N PRO A 197 -9.11 2.50 2.01
CA PRO A 197 -8.83 1.09 2.22
C PRO A 197 -8.78 0.71 3.70
N ASP A 198 -9.09 -0.55 3.99
CA ASP A 198 -8.64 -1.21 5.21
C ASP A 198 -7.10 -1.28 5.26
N ASN A 199 -6.50 -1.25 6.46
CA ASN A 199 -5.05 -1.30 6.61
C ASN A 199 -4.41 -2.62 6.14
N SER A 200 -5.22 -3.64 5.87
CA SER A 200 -4.80 -4.95 5.37
C SER A 200 -5.27 -5.20 3.94
N TYR A 201 -5.67 -4.15 3.20
CA TYR A 201 -6.17 -4.24 1.82
C TYR A 201 -5.19 -4.94 0.87
N LEU A 202 -3.90 -4.60 0.89
CA LEU A 202 -2.88 -5.24 0.05
C LEU A 202 -2.28 -6.49 0.71
N SER A 203 -2.52 -6.71 2.00
CA SER A 203 -1.84 -7.76 2.76
C SER A 203 -2.50 -8.05 4.10
N PRO A 204 -2.77 -9.33 4.43
CA PRO A 204 -3.22 -9.72 5.77
C PRO A 204 -2.08 -9.72 6.81
N ARG A 205 -0.82 -9.53 6.39
CA ARG A 205 0.36 -9.59 7.28
C ARG A 205 0.52 -8.28 8.03
N SER A 206 0.75 -8.37 9.34
CA SER A 206 0.97 -7.19 10.19
C SER A 206 2.21 -6.37 9.83
N SER A 207 3.18 -6.98 9.14
CA SER A 207 4.41 -6.35 8.67
C SER A 207 4.24 -5.52 7.39
N CYS A 208 3.08 -5.54 6.75
CA CYS A 208 2.82 -4.91 5.47
C CYS A 208 1.43 -4.26 5.53
N ARG A 209 1.40 -2.96 5.88
CA ARG A 209 0.16 -2.19 6.08
C ARG A 209 -0.09 -1.29 4.89
N SER A 210 -1.30 -1.39 4.34
CA SER A 210 -1.78 -0.51 3.28
C SER A 210 -1.87 0.92 3.77
N ARG A 211 -1.34 1.81 2.95
CA ARG A 211 -1.40 3.26 3.10
C ARG A 211 -2.16 3.86 1.94
N ALA A 212 -3.07 4.76 2.28
CA ALA A 212 -3.86 5.52 1.36
C ALA A 212 -3.19 6.87 1.11
N PHE A 213 -3.13 7.24 -0.17
CA PHE A 213 -2.69 8.51 -0.70
C PHE A 213 -3.85 9.07 -1.54
N PRO A 214 -4.84 9.74 -0.91
CA PRO A 214 -5.95 10.33 -1.63
C PRO A 214 -5.48 11.54 -2.45
N ILE A 215 -6.09 11.81 -3.60
CA ILE A 215 -5.66 12.93 -4.47
C ILE A 215 -6.00 14.31 -3.90
N LYS A 216 -6.87 14.38 -2.88
CA LYS A 216 -7.17 15.60 -2.13
C LYS A 216 -6.95 15.43 -0.63
N ASP A 217 -6.57 16.50 0.05
CA ASP A 217 -6.37 16.53 1.50
C ASP A 217 -7.73 16.57 2.28
N PRO A 218 -7.74 16.52 3.63
CA PRO A 218 -8.96 16.53 4.43
C PRO A 218 -9.81 17.80 4.34
N VAL A 219 -9.31 18.86 3.70
CA VAL A 219 -10.08 20.11 3.50
C VAL A 219 -10.42 20.33 2.03
N GLY A 220 -10.05 19.39 1.15
CA GLY A 220 -10.41 19.36 -0.26
C GLY A 220 -9.41 20.00 -1.22
N ASN A 221 -8.20 20.37 -0.77
CA ASN A 221 -7.14 20.85 -1.67
C ASN A 221 -6.44 19.67 -2.36
N ALA A 222 -5.77 19.92 -3.48
CA ALA A 222 -4.90 18.93 -4.11
C ALA A 222 -3.82 18.43 -3.14
N ASN A 223 -3.69 17.12 -2.98
CA ASN A 223 -2.70 16.49 -2.12
C ASN A 223 -1.40 16.22 -2.87
N PHE A 224 -0.74 17.29 -3.29
CA PHE A 224 0.56 17.22 -3.96
C PHE A 224 1.50 18.29 -3.40
N SER A 225 2.78 17.94 -3.24
CA SER A 225 3.80 18.90 -2.83
C SER A 225 3.92 20.03 -3.85
N ALA A 226 3.87 21.28 -3.39
CA ALA A 226 4.01 22.46 -4.25
C ALA A 226 5.31 22.40 -5.07
N THR A 227 6.41 21.95 -4.46
CA THR A 227 7.70 21.78 -5.15
C THR A 227 7.63 20.79 -6.31
N CYS A 228 6.92 19.67 -6.11
CA CYS A 228 6.74 18.67 -7.17
C CYS A 228 5.84 19.20 -8.30
N VAL A 229 4.75 19.88 -7.93
CA VAL A 229 3.84 20.52 -8.90
C VAL A 229 4.59 21.53 -9.75
N GLU A 230 5.31 22.47 -9.13
CA GLU A 230 6.08 23.51 -9.81
C GLU A 230 7.15 22.91 -10.75
N ALA A 231 7.85 21.85 -10.32
CA ALA A 231 8.84 21.17 -11.14
C ALA A 231 8.20 20.53 -12.38
N VAL A 232 7.05 19.86 -12.23
CA VAL A 232 6.31 19.28 -13.35
C VAL A 232 5.79 20.36 -14.29
N GLU A 233 5.13 21.39 -13.77
CA GLU A 233 4.58 22.49 -14.58
C GLU A 233 5.68 23.23 -15.35
N SER A 234 6.87 23.38 -14.77
CA SER A 234 8.03 23.97 -15.46
C SER A 234 8.53 23.10 -16.62
N ILE A 235 8.46 21.77 -16.51
CA ILE A 235 8.90 20.84 -17.55
C ILE A 235 7.87 20.73 -18.67
N VAL A 236 6.60 20.61 -18.29
CA VAL A 236 5.49 20.46 -19.23
C VAL A 236 5.18 21.80 -19.90
N GLY A 237 5.30 22.92 -19.18
CA GLY A 237 5.02 24.27 -19.65
C GLY A 237 3.54 24.65 -19.59
N GLU A 238 2.76 23.99 -18.74
CA GLU A 238 1.35 24.29 -18.47
C GLU A 238 0.96 23.87 -17.05
N ARG A 239 -0.22 24.33 -16.59
CA ARG A 239 -0.79 23.91 -15.31
C ARG A 239 -1.21 22.45 -15.38
N VAL A 240 -1.00 21.70 -14.31
CA VAL A 240 -1.41 20.29 -14.21
C VAL A 240 -2.39 20.08 -13.06
N SER A 241 -3.34 19.17 -13.25
CA SER A 241 -4.31 18.79 -12.23
C SER A 241 -3.77 17.70 -11.28
N ALA A 242 -4.39 17.58 -10.11
CA ALA A 242 -4.11 16.50 -9.16
C ALA A 242 -4.37 15.10 -9.76
N GLU A 243 -5.36 15.01 -10.65
CA GLU A 243 -5.70 13.76 -11.33
C GLU A 243 -4.62 13.38 -12.35
N GLU A 244 -4.14 14.33 -13.17
CA GLU A 244 -3.04 14.08 -14.11
C GLU A 244 -1.77 13.67 -13.37
N LEU A 245 -1.41 14.37 -12.30
CA LEU A 245 -0.26 14.00 -11.46
C LEU A 245 -0.42 12.59 -10.86
N ALA A 246 -1.60 12.26 -10.32
CA ALA A 246 -1.84 10.94 -9.79
C ALA A 246 -1.74 9.85 -10.89
N CYS A 247 -2.34 10.05 -12.06
CA CYS A 247 -2.23 9.14 -13.20
C CYS A 247 -0.76 9.00 -13.67
N TYR A 248 0.01 10.08 -13.66
CA TYR A 248 1.46 10.02 -13.92
C TYR A 248 2.17 9.08 -12.93
N LEU A 249 1.94 9.22 -11.62
CA LEU A 249 2.51 8.33 -10.60
C LEU A 249 2.08 6.87 -10.79
N VAL A 250 0.78 6.65 -11.01
CA VAL A 250 0.18 5.32 -11.28
C VAL A 250 0.92 4.59 -12.39
N SER A 251 1.26 5.30 -13.47
CA SER A 251 1.92 4.71 -14.64
C SER A 251 3.33 4.18 -14.36
N TYR A 252 3.97 4.58 -13.26
CA TYR A 252 5.22 3.95 -12.79
C TYR A 252 4.91 2.82 -11.83
N LEU A 253 4.02 3.07 -10.87
CA LEU A 253 3.69 2.12 -9.81
C LEU A 253 3.04 0.84 -10.33
N ALA A 254 2.39 0.87 -11.49
CA ALA A 254 1.77 -0.30 -12.11
C ALA A 254 2.72 -1.12 -13.00
N SER A 255 3.89 -0.59 -13.38
CA SER A 255 4.84 -1.32 -14.23
C SER A 255 5.46 -2.47 -13.45
N GLU A 256 5.28 -3.69 -13.94
CA GLU A 256 5.94 -4.86 -13.36
C GLU A 256 7.45 -4.81 -13.59
N ARG A 257 7.90 -4.19 -14.69
CA ARG A 257 9.33 -3.93 -14.92
C ARG A 257 9.94 -3.01 -13.88
N TYR A 258 9.27 -1.90 -13.56
CA TYR A 258 9.66 -1.01 -12.46
C TYR A 258 9.69 -1.78 -11.13
N GLN A 259 8.61 -2.51 -10.82
CA GLN A 259 8.49 -3.24 -9.55
C GLN A 259 9.56 -4.31 -9.39
N ASP A 260 9.86 -5.08 -10.45
CA ASP A 260 10.89 -6.13 -10.44
C ASP A 260 12.30 -5.53 -10.40
N ARG A 261 12.50 -4.38 -11.04
CA ARG A 261 13.79 -3.69 -11.05
C ARG A 261 14.16 -3.14 -9.67
N PHE A 262 13.18 -2.57 -8.97
CA PHE A 262 13.39 -1.92 -7.67
C PHE A 262 12.84 -2.73 -6.49
N ALA A 263 12.58 -4.04 -6.67
CA ALA A 263 11.93 -4.89 -5.69
C ALA A 263 12.61 -4.84 -4.31
N ASP A 264 13.94 -4.77 -4.26
CA ASP A 264 14.68 -4.70 -3.01
C ASP A 264 14.44 -3.37 -2.28
N SER A 265 14.54 -2.24 -2.98
CA SER A 265 14.23 -0.92 -2.40
C SER A 265 12.76 -0.79 -1.98
N LEU A 266 11.83 -1.27 -2.81
CA LEU A 266 10.39 -1.24 -2.57
C LEU A 266 9.95 -2.06 -1.34
N ARG A 267 10.71 -3.08 -0.95
CA ARG A 267 10.46 -3.83 0.29
C ARG A 267 10.78 -3.02 1.54
N HIS A 268 11.67 -2.03 1.45
CA HIS A 268 12.22 -1.32 2.60
C HIS A 268 11.60 0.06 2.83
N ASP A 269 11.25 0.78 1.77
CA ASP A 269 10.61 2.09 1.87
C ASP A 269 9.65 2.38 0.69
N TYR A 270 9.11 3.60 0.66
CA TYR A 270 8.18 4.01 -0.39
C TYR A 270 8.76 3.93 -1.81
N PRO A 271 7.90 3.66 -2.81
CA PRO A 271 8.27 3.81 -4.21
C PRO A 271 8.79 5.22 -4.51
N LYS A 272 9.78 5.32 -5.40
CA LYS A 272 10.24 6.60 -5.94
C LYS A 272 9.91 6.73 -7.42
N ILE A 273 9.52 7.93 -7.84
CA ILE A 273 9.06 8.24 -9.19
C ILE A 273 9.86 9.44 -9.70
N PRO A 274 10.40 9.40 -10.94
CA PRO A 274 11.13 10.53 -11.51
C PRO A 274 10.21 11.72 -11.82
N LEU A 275 10.81 12.86 -12.13
CA LEU A 275 10.13 13.92 -12.85
C LEU A 275 9.91 13.53 -14.34
N PRO A 276 8.92 14.13 -15.03
CA PRO A 276 8.72 13.88 -16.45
C PRO A 276 9.93 14.27 -17.29
N ARG A 277 10.16 13.58 -18.41
CA ARG A 277 11.26 13.86 -19.35
C ARG A 277 10.90 14.89 -20.43
N GLY A 278 9.73 15.51 -20.31
CA GLY A 278 9.16 16.46 -21.27
C GLY A 278 7.64 16.41 -21.28
N ARG A 279 7.01 17.30 -22.05
CA ARG A 279 5.55 17.41 -22.18
C ARG A 279 4.93 16.13 -22.74
N GLU A 280 5.46 15.63 -23.86
CA GLU A 280 4.93 14.43 -24.54
C GLU A 280 5.06 13.20 -23.65
N ASN A 281 6.15 13.11 -22.90
CA ASN A 281 6.37 12.05 -21.91
C ASN A 281 5.32 12.08 -20.79
N PHE A 282 5.09 13.26 -20.22
CA PHE A 282 4.07 13.44 -19.19
C PHE A 282 2.69 13.01 -19.70
N GLN A 283 2.28 13.53 -20.86
CA GLN A 283 0.97 13.23 -21.46
C GLN A 283 0.80 11.73 -21.73
N GLN A 284 1.84 11.07 -22.25
CA GLN A 284 1.78 9.62 -22.49
C GLN A 284 1.66 8.82 -21.19
N ARG A 285 2.42 9.19 -20.15
CA ARG A 285 2.36 8.58 -18.82
C ARG A 285 0.99 8.78 -18.17
N VAL A 286 0.43 9.99 -18.24
CA VAL A 286 -0.94 10.29 -17.77
C VAL A 286 -1.94 9.39 -18.46
N SER A 287 -1.89 9.29 -19.80
CA SER A 287 -2.82 8.48 -20.58
C SER A 287 -2.76 6.99 -20.21
N ILE A 288 -1.57 6.45 -19.96
CA ILE A 288 -1.40 5.07 -19.46
C ILE A 288 -2.00 4.93 -18.04
N GLY A 289 -1.75 5.90 -17.17
CA GLY A 289 -2.29 5.95 -15.81
C GLY A 289 -3.82 5.97 -15.77
N GLU A 290 -4.45 6.70 -16.69
CA GLU A 290 -5.91 6.74 -16.85
C GLU A 290 -6.47 5.36 -17.21
N ARG A 291 -5.84 4.65 -18.16
CA ARG A 291 -6.25 3.28 -18.52
C ARG A 291 -6.06 2.28 -17.38
N ILE A 292 -5.00 2.44 -16.57
CA ILE A 292 -4.81 1.62 -15.35
C ILE A 292 -5.94 1.90 -14.36
N LYS A 293 -6.26 3.17 -14.10
CA LYS A 293 -7.38 3.59 -13.24
C LYS A 293 -8.70 3.01 -13.70
N GLU A 294 -9.02 3.13 -14.99
CA GLU A 294 -10.19 2.51 -15.61
C GLU A 294 -10.19 0.99 -15.39
N GLY A 295 -9.05 0.33 -15.59
CA GLY A 295 -8.88 -1.11 -15.39
C GLY A 295 -9.17 -1.57 -13.95
N PHE A 296 -8.80 -0.79 -12.94
CA PHE A 296 -9.13 -1.06 -11.52
C PHE A 296 -10.62 -0.89 -11.21
N PHE A 297 -11.31 -0.04 -11.98
CA PHE A 297 -12.73 0.26 -11.81
C PHE A 297 -13.65 -0.59 -12.69
N ALA A 298 -13.08 -1.30 -13.66
CA ALA A 298 -13.79 -2.25 -14.49
C ALA A 298 -14.14 -3.53 -13.70
N PRO A 299 -15.18 -4.28 -14.11
CA PRO A 299 -15.43 -5.62 -13.60
C PRO A 299 -14.21 -6.53 -13.81
N GLN A 300 -13.81 -7.27 -12.77
CA GLN A 300 -12.68 -8.17 -12.86
C GLN A 300 -13.11 -9.60 -13.27
N PRO A 301 -12.42 -10.24 -14.23
CA PRO A 301 -12.71 -11.61 -14.62
C PRO A 301 -12.28 -12.60 -13.54
N LEU A 302 -12.95 -13.76 -13.50
CA LEU A 302 -12.85 -14.71 -12.39
C LEU A 302 -11.90 -15.90 -12.66
N ASP A 303 -11.13 -15.98 -13.76
CA ASP A 303 -10.55 -17.26 -14.22
C ASP A 303 -9.03 -17.33 -14.61
N MET A 304 -8.24 -16.25 -14.49
CA MET A 304 -6.77 -16.02 -14.64
C MET A 304 -5.84 -15.87 -13.39
N GLU A 305 -4.78 -16.63 -13.12
CA GLU A 305 -3.92 -16.33 -11.93
C GLU A 305 -3.12 -14.99 -12.01
N TRP A 306 -3.30 -14.07 -11.05
CA TRP A 306 -2.43 -12.90 -10.78
C TRP A 306 -2.36 -12.56 -9.28
N THR A 307 -1.54 -11.58 -8.85
CA THR A 307 -1.46 -11.16 -7.44
C THR A 307 -1.50 -9.65 -7.26
N LEU A 308 -2.35 -9.18 -6.34
CA LEU A 308 -2.33 -7.80 -5.84
C LEU A 308 -1.87 -7.79 -4.37
N GLY A 309 -0.67 -7.26 -4.14
CA GLY A 309 0.04 -7.43 -2.88
C GLY A 309 0.20 -8.92 -2.52
N HIS A 310 -0.36 -9.34 -1.39
CA HIS A 310 -0.36 -10.75 -0.96
C HIS A 310 -1.66 -11.49 -1.29
N HIS A 311 -2.60 -10.87 -2.00
CA HIS A 311 -3.85 -11.50 -2.37
C HIS A 311 -3.67 -12.21 -3.72
N PRO A 312 -3.75 -13.55 -3.77
CA PRO A 312 -3.90 -14.24 -5.03
C PRO A 312 -5.26 -13.87 -5.58
N LEU A 313 -5.25 -13.40 -6.81
CA LEU A 313 -6.42 -13.01 -7.56
C LEU A 313 -6.52 -13.85 -8.80
N LYS A 314 -7.75 -13.96 -9.27
CA LYS A 314 -8.07 -14.80 -10.40
C LYS A 314 -8.22 -14.05 -11.72
N ALA A 315 -7.80 -12.81 -11.94
CA ALA A 315 -7.35 -12.30 -13.26
C ALA A 315 -7.29 -10.79 -13.21
N LYS A 316 -6.52 -10.19 -14.13
CA LYS A 316 -6.71 -8.80 -14.51
C LYS A 316 -7.85 -8.71 -15.53
N SER A 317 -8.66 -7.65 -15.48
CA SER A 317 -9.55 -7.30 -16.60
C SER A 317 -8.73 -7.12 -17.88
N ALA A 318 -9.33 -7.37 -19.05
CA ALA A 318 -8.64 -7.20 -20.33
C ALA A 318 -8.09 -5.77 -20.49
N VAL A 319 -8.81 -4.78 -19.96
CA VAL A 319 -8.41 -3.37 -19.90
C VAL A 319 -7.16 -3.21 -19.03
N LEU A 320 -7.16 -3.76 -17.81
CA LEU A 320 -6.04 -3.67 -16.90
C LEU A 320 -4.80 -4.41 -17.44
N GLU A 321 -4.99 -5.60 -18.02
CA GLU A 321 -3.92 -6.38 -18.64
C GLU A 321 -3.25 -5.63 -19.82
N LEU A 322 -4.06 -5.01 -20.68
CA LEU A 322 -3.52 -4.18 -21.77
C LEU A 322 -2.77 -2.96 -21.23
N ALA A 323 -3.35 -2.26 -20.25
CA ALA A 323 -2.73 -1.08 -19.65
C ALA A 323 -1.39 -1.41 -18.97
N HIS A 324 -1.29 -2.55 -18.28
CA HIS A 324 -0.03 -3.02 -17.70
C HIS A 324 1.03 -3.31 -18.78
N ARG A 325 0.66 -3.96 -19.89
CA ARG A 325 1.60 -4.22 -20.99
C ARG A 325 2.11 -2.95 -21.65
N GLU A 326 1.23 -1.98 -21.88
CA GLU A 326 1.62 -0.66 -22.40
C GLU A 326 2.53 0.09 -21.41
N CYS A 327 2.20 0.04 -20.13
CA CYS A 327 2.98 0.61 -19.04
C CYS A 327 4.40 0.03 -18.99
N ASP A 328 4.55 -1.30 -19.10
CA ASP A 328 5.84 -1.97 -19.13
C ASP A 328 6.65 -1.65 -20.38
N ALA A 329 6.03 -1.69 -21.57
CA ALA A 329 6.70 -1.32 -22.81
C ALA A 329 7.19 0.14 -22.79
N TYR A 330 6.40 1.04 -22.21
CA TYR A 330 6.79 2.43 -22.09
C TYR A 330 7.93 2.62 -21.07
N PHE A 331 7.88 1.93 -19.93
CA PHE A 331 8.98 1.92 -18.96
C PHE A 331 10.29 1.40 -19.56
N GLU A 332 10.24 0.31 -20.32
CA GLU A 332 11.41 -0.22 -21.04
C GLU A 332 11.96 0.78 -22.05
N SER A 333 11.11 1.51 -22.77
CA SER A 333 11.59 2.49 -23.76
C SER A 333 12.28 3.70 -23.12
N GLU A 334 11.88 4.09 -21.91
CA GLU A 334 12.50 5.21 -21.19
C GLU A 334 13.74 4.80 -20.38
N TRP A 335 13.63 3.67 -19.69
CA TRP A 335 14.54 3.25 -18.63
C TRP A 335 15.16 1.87 -18.89
N GLY A 336 15.18 1.42 -20.15
CA GLY A 336 15.74 0.13 -20.55
C GLY A 336 17.20 -0.05 -20.11
N SER A 337 18.00 1.02 -20.08
CA SER A 337 19.36 1.00 -19.55
C SER A 337 19.45 0.66 -18.06
N LEU A 338 18.40 0.92 -17.28
CA LEU A 338 18.32 0.50 -15.88
C LEU A 338 18.02 -1.00 -15.77
N LEU A 339 17.44 -1.64 -16.80
CA LEU A 339 17.08 -3.06 -16.79
C LEU A 339 18.24 -3.97 -17.19
N GLU A 340 19.27 -3.43 -17.84
CA GLU A 340 20.50 -4.14 -18.12
C GLU A 340 21.25 -4.38 -16.79
N ASP A 341 21.48 -5.65 -16.43
CA ASP A 341 22.29 -6.01 -15.27
C ASP A 341 23.70 -5.42 -15.49
N GLN A 342 24.00 -4.28 -14.87
CA GLN A 342 25.36 -3.76 -14.80
C GLN A 342 26.19 -4.84 -14.06
N PRO A 343 27.23 -5.42 -14.69
CA PRO A 343 28.11 -6.33 -13.99
C PRO A 343 28.65 -5.60 -12.76
N PRO A 344 28.80 -6.28 -11.61
CA PRO A 344 29.38 -5.65 -10.44
C PRO A 344 30.73 -5.08 -10.87
N GLU A 345 30.91 -3.75 -10.70
CA GLU A 345 32.22 -3.12 -10.87
C GLU A 345 33.19 -3.96 -10.05
N SER A 346 34.07 -4.66 -10.76
CA SER A 346 35.08 -5.50 -10.14
C SER A 346 35.88 -4.60 -9.21
N ALA A 347 35.76 -4.86 -7.91
CA ALA A 347 36.62 -4.27 -6.90
C ALA A 347 38.08 -4.55 -7.29
N THR A 348 38.74 -3.55 -7.87
CA THR A 348 40.19 -3.48 -7.99
C THR A 348 40.81 -3.10 -6.66
#